data_AF-A0A7X0MSK3-F1
#
_entry.id   AF-A0A7X0MSK3-F1
#
_cell.length_a   1.000
_cell.length_b   1.000
_cell.length_c   1.000
_cell.angle_alpha   90.00
_cell.angle_beta   90.00
_cell.angle_gamma   90.00
#
_symmetry.space_group_name_H-M   'P 1'
#
loop_
_entity.id
_entity.type
_entity.pdbx_description
1 polymer ?
#
loop_
_entity_poly.entity_id
_entity_poly.type
_entity_poly.pdbx_seq_one_letter_code
_entity_poly.pdbx_strand_id
1 'polypeptide(L)'
;MAHRYIAPAMFLLLLLSMWVPAEELKLPSWTEQARYLVFLMLSGWIVVVAFIKVGLRIPSGIECTLLAAFLLYVSFSAVWGVQSADSYIKAILIFNALVTSLAIANTLTLEQSLRVMFAALSTFVVVCVLVALLVPSIGVDSSWEHAGKWRGIAGQKNGLAAYAAYALIAGVGLPLRQRVTPLAQWGALVGRIAMVGIALLAVYMAGSRGGQLISVLGVASIVISRLPKLLQRLALLTGLLFAIPIINLVSTTFVVDADKIGVAGITVDTNSRMKIWSYGFRELQGREIFGFGLDSFWTPERLTSFKSVYGWVLDNFHNGYITLIIEGGIAGFLLFLAALTATYLLLVVSVGNVRDKFISLSFAYVNMYTVNNLVENEIGRSTSLLIFIFLILVFSIRRQVYQHYPGLQKADAAYLHGGVRVHRGRLPAST
;
A
#
# COMPACT_ATOMS: atom_id res chain seq x y z
N MET A 1 -6.19 -22.64 15.84
CA MET A 1 -5.96 -21.86 17.08
C MET A 1 -5.15 -20.58 16.84
N ALA A 2 -4.06 -20.61 16.05
CA ALA A 2 -3.21 -19.42 15.84
C ALA A 2 -3.97 -18.16 15.34
N HIS A 3 -4.97 -18.31 14.47
CA HIS A 3 -5.78 -17.20 13.97
C HIS A 3 -6.48 -16.38 15.07
N ARG A 4 -6.83 -16.99 16.23
CA ARG A 4 -7.50 -16.30 17.35
C ARG A 4 -6.59 -15.26 18.02
N TYR A 5 -5.27 -15.45 17.91
CA TYR A 5 -4.24 -14.63 18.52
C TYR A 5 -3.68 -13.61 17.52
N ILE A 6 -3.42 -14.05 16.28
CA ILE A 6 -2.82 -13.19 15.25
C ILE A 6 -3.79 -12.11 14.76
N ALA A 7 -5.09 -12.39 14.64
CA ALA A 7 -6.04 -11.39 14.16
C ALA A 7 -6.14 -10.14 15.08
N PRO A 8 -6.27 -10.27 16.43
CA PRO A 8 -6.20 -9.12 17.33
C PRO A 8 -4.85 -8.40 17.32
N ALA A 9 -3.72 -9.12 17.25
CA ALA A 9 -2.41 -8.48 17.20
C ALA A 9 -2.19 -7.71 15.89
N MET A 10 -2.62 -8.28 14.76
CA MET A 10 -2.65 -7.57 13.48
C MET A 10 -3.51 -6.31 13.58
N PHE A 11 -4.71 -6.38 14.17
CA PHE A 11 -5.56 -5.21 14.37
C PHE A 11 -4.83 -4.08 15.13
N LEU A 12 -4.19 -4.41 16.27
CA LEU A 12 -3.42 -3.43 17.06
C LEU A 12 -2.20 -2.89 16.31
N LEU A 13 -1.48 -3.75 15.58
CA LEU A 13 -0.33 -3.36 14.76
C LEU A 13 -0.75 -2.35 13.68
N LEU A 14 -1.88 -2.59 13.01
CA LEU A 14 -2.40 -1.69 11.99
C LEU A 14 -2.85 -0.34 12.60
N LEU A 15 -3.49 -0.33 13.77
CA LEU A 15 -3.83 0.92 14.47
C LEU A 15 -2.59 1.73 14.85
N LEU A 16 -1.56 1.06 15.37
CA LEU A 16 -0.30 1.69 15.76
C LEU A 16 0.46 2.26 14.56
N SER A 17 0.38 1.57 13.42
CA SER A 17 0.96 2.00 12.14
C SER A 17 0.32 3.27 11.57
N MET A 18 -1.00 3.44 11.74
CA MET A 18 -1.72 4.62 11.26
C MET A 18 -1.55 5.85 12.17
N TRP A 19 -1.32 5.62 13.47
CA TRP A 19 -1.27 6.69 14.46
C TRP A 19 0.04 7.49 14.37
N VAL A 20 -0.10 8.81 14.27
CA VAL A 20 1.03 9.75 14.36
C VAL A 20 0.85 10.59 15.63
N PRO A 21 1.85 10.62 16.54
CA PRO A 21 1.81 11.48 17.72
C PRO A 21 1.59 12.95 17.31
N ALA A 22 0.57 13.60 17.89
CA ALA A 22 0.26 14.99 17.58
C ALA A 22 1.20 15.93 18.35
N GLU A 23 1.77 16.91 17.66
CA GLU A 23 2.69 17.90 18.25
C GLU A 23 1.99 18.74 19.34
N GLU A 24 0.70 19.00 19.18
CA GLU A 24 -0.11 19.77 20.12
C GLU A 24 -0.23 19.11 21.49
N LEU A 25 -0.07 17.78 21.56
CA LEU A 25 -0.10 17.02 22.79
C LEU A 25 1.20 17.16 23.60
N LYS A 26 2.25 17.79 23.05
CA LYS A 26 3.57 17.97 23.68
C LYS A 26 4.07 16.68 24.34
N LEU A 27 3.90 15.57 23.62
CA LEU A 27 4.25 14.25 24.13
C LEU A 27 5.76 14.16 24.38
N PRO A 28 6.21 13.35 25.35
CA PRO A 28 7.63 13.17 25.61
C PRO A 28 8.40 12.76 24.34
N SER A 29 9.65 13.21 24.21
CA SER A 29 10.50 12.90 23.05
C SER A 29 10.68 11.40 22.79
N TRP A 30 10.57 10.56 23.83
CA TRP A 30 10.65 9.11 23.72
C TRP A 30 9.38 8.44 23.17
N THR A 31 8.27 9.17 22.99
CA THR A 31 6.98 8.60 22.57
C THR A 31 7.07 7.90 21.21
N GLU A 32 7.81 8.49 20.27
CA GLU A 32 7.98 7.90 18.95
C GLU A 32 8.81 6.61 19.03
N GLN A 33 9.86 6.60 19.86
CA GLN A 33 10.70 5.43 20.11
C GLN A 33 9.89 4.31 20.80
N ALA A 34 9.05 4.64 21.77
CA ALA A 34 8.14 3.69 22.40
C ALA A 34 7.12 3.13 21.40
N ARG A 35 6.58 3.96 20.50
CA ARG A 35 5.70 3.50 19.41
C ARG A 35 6.42 2.47 18.54
N TYR A 36 7.66 2.74 18.11
CA TYR A 36 8.44 1.77 17.32
C TYR A 36 8.77 0.49 18.11
N LEU A 37 9.08 0.60 19.40
CA LEU A 37 9.34 -0.56 20.25
C LEU A 37 8.09 -1.44 20.38
N VAL A 38 6.93 -0.87 20.69
CA VAL A 38 5.66 -1.61 20.75
C VAL A 38 5.33 -2.23 19.40
N PHE A 39 5.58 -1.51 18.30
CA PHE A 39 5.40 -2.02 16.95
C PHE A 39 6.28 -3.25 16.69
N LEU A 40 7.57 -3.19 17.03
CA LEU A 40 8.52 -4.30 16.91
C LEU A 40 8.14 -5.49 17.82
N MET A 41 7.67 -5.25 19.04
CA MET A 41 7.23 -6.31 19.95
C MET A 41 5.98 -7.01 19.42
N LEU A 42 4.98 -6.27 18.94
CA LEU A 42 3.76 -6.84 18.36
C LEU A 42 4.04 -7.65 17.09
N SER A 43 4.85 -7.10 16.18
CA SER A 43 5.27 -7.78 14.95
C SER A 43 6.11 -9.02 15.25
N GLY A 44 7.11 -8.92 16.11
CA GLY A 44 7.91 -10.05 16.57
C GLY A 44 7.06 -11.16 17.20
N TRP A 45 6.08 -10.81 18.02
CA TRP A 45 5.14 -11.78 18.59
C TRP A 45 4.29 -12.48 17.52
N ILE A 46 3.77 -11.75 16.52
CA ILE A 46 3.06 -12.34 15.38
C ILE A 46 3.95 -13.35 14.64
N VAL A 47 5.20 -12.97 14.38
CA VAL A 47 6.19 -13.81 13.69
C VAL A 47 6.48 -15.09 14.48
N VAL A 48 6.77 -14.98 15.77
CA VAL A 48 7.07 -16.13 16.65
C VAL A 48 5.88 -17.07 16.74
N VAL A 49 4.66 -16.55 16.97
CA VAL A 49 3.45 -17.37 17.06
C VAL A 49 3.16 -18.08 15.73
N ALA A 50 3.28 -17.39 14.60
CA ALA A 50 3.10 -17.98 13.28
C ALA A 50 4.14 -19.08 13.02
N PHE A 51 5.42 -18.80 13.31
CA PHE A 51 6.52 -19.76 13.14
C PHE A 51 6.28 -21.04 13.96
N ILE A 52 5.97 -20.92 15.24
CA ILE A 52 5.72 -22.07 16.12
C ILE A 52 4.50 -22.88 15.67
N LYS A 53 3.44 -22.23 15.17
CA LYS A 53 2.16 -22.89 14.90
C LYS A 53 2.01 -23.44 13.48
N VAL A 54 2.61 -22.80 12.49
CA VAL A 54 2.41 -23.09 11.06
C VAL A 54 3.73 -23.16 10.29
N GLY A 55 4.82 -22.60 10.84
CA GLY A 55 6.06 -22.34 10.12
C GLY A 55 5.95 -21.09 9.24
N LEU A 56 7.11 -20.55 8.84
CA LEU A 56 7.18 -19.46 7.88
C LEU A 56 7.65 -20.00 6.53
N ARG A 57 6.83 -19.82 5.50
CA ARG A 57 7.13 -20.23 4.13
C ARG A 57 6.75 -19.09 3.19
N ILE A 58 7.61 -18.82 2.21
CA ILE A 58 7.25 -17.94 1.10
C ILE A 58 6.30 -18.74 0.19
N PRO A 59 5.10 -18.23 -0.14
CA PRO A 59 4.20 -18.91 -1.07
C PRO A 59 4.89 -19.13 -2.43
N SER A 60 4.58 -20.25 -3.09
CA SER A 60 5.28 -20.72 -4.31
C SER A 60 4.95 -19.91 -5.58
N GLY A 61 4.65 -18.62 -5.45
CA GLY A 61 4.36 -17.70 -6.55
C GLY A 61 5.56 -16.85 -6.93
N ILE A 62 5.74 -16.60 -8.22
CA ILE A 62 6.78 -15.70 -8.72
C ILE A 62 6.56 -14.27 -8.20
N GLU A 63 5.32 -13.82 -8.04
CA GLU A 63 4.97 -12.53 -7.45
C GLU A 63 5.44 -12.42 -5.99
N CYS A 64 5.33 -13.50 -5.22
CA CYS A 64 5.76 -13.55 -3.83
C CYS A 64 7.30 -13.54 -3.74
N THR A 65 7.96 -14.29 -4.63
CA THR A 65 9.43 -14.38 -4.68
C THR A 65 10.07 -13.06 -5.09
N LEU A 66 9.55 -12.42 -6.14
CA LEU A 66 10.02 -11.12 -6.60
C LEU A 66 9.78 -10.02 -5.56
N LEU A 67 8.63 -10.04 -4.87
CA LEU A 67 8.34 -9.08 -3.81
C LEU A 67 9.26 -9.25 -2.60
N ALA A 68 9.56 -10.50 -2.21
CA ALA A 68 10.53 -10.78 -1.16
C ALA A 68 11.94 -10.33 -1.59
N ALA A 69 12.36 -10.61 -2.82
CA ALA A 69 13.64 -10.17 -3.37
C ALA A 69 13.76 -8.65 -3.39
N PHE A 70 12.70 -7.95 -3.80
CA PHE A 70 12.62 -6.48 -3.76
C PHE A 70 12.82 -5.94 -2.34
N LEU A 71 12.10 -6.46 -1.35
CA LEU A 71 12.22 -5.97 0.03
C LEU A 71 13.58 -6.29 0.65
N LEU A 72 14.15 -7.46 0.34
CA LEU A 72 15.52 -7.80 0.75
C LEU A 72 16.54 -6.85 0.11
N TYR A 73 16.37 -6.53 -1.18
CA TYR A 73 17.22 -5.56 -1.88
C TYR A 73 17.14 -4.18 -1.22
N VAL A 74 15.93 -3.66 -0.94
CA VAL A 74 15.76 -2.35 -0.30
C VAL A 74 16.29 -2.35 1.14
N SER A 75 16.11 -3.42 1.91
CA SER A 75 16.74 -3.52 3.23
C SER A 75 18.27 -3.54 3.14
N PHE A 76 18.83 -4.27 2.16
CA PHE A 76 20.27 -4.36 1.97
C PHE A 76 20.88 -3.05 1.42
N SER A 77 20.08 -2.20 0.77
CA SER A 77 20.55 -0.92 0.23
C SER A 77 21.01 0.10 1.26
N ALA A 78 20.68 -0.10 2.54
CA ALA A 78 21.26 0.67 3.62
C ALA A 78 22.79 0.48 3.76
N VAL A 79 23.36 -0.63 3.27
CA VAL A 79 24.80 -0.94 3.41
C VAL A 79 25.69 -0.01 2.58
N TRP A 80 25.26 0.37 1.38
CA TRP A 80 25.99 1.32 0.53
C TRP A 80 25.45 2.75 0.63
N GLY A 81 24.45 2.96 1.48
CA GLY A 81 23.85 4.26 1.73
C GLY A 81 24.71 5.19 2.57
N VAL A 82 24.13 6.33 2.94
CA VAL A 82 24.64 7.17 4.01
C VAL A 82 24.50 6.32 5.27
N GLN A 83 25.63 5.85 5.82
CA GLN A 83 25.70 4.90 6.94
C GLN A 83 25.23 5.55 8.25
N SER A 84 23.94 5.88 8.31
CA SER A 84 23.26 6.51 9.42
C SER A 84 22.50 5.47 10.23
N ALA A 85 22.32 5.73 11.53
CA ALA A 85 21.50 4.88 12.39
C ALA A 85 20.05 4.77 11.86
N ASP A 86 19.51 5.85 11.31
CA ASP A 86 18.13 5.90 10.80
C ASP A 86 17.94 4.99 9.59
N SER A 87 18.90 4.97 8.65
CA SER A 87 18.87 4.07 7.48
C SER A 87 18.88 2.60 7.90
N TYR A 88 19.70 2.22 8.90
CA TYR A 88 19.73 0.85 9.42
C TYR A 88 18.45 0.47 10.16
N ILE A 89 17.90 1.38 10.98
CA ILE A 89 16.62 1.16 11.67
C ILE A 89 15.50 0.96 10.63
N LYS A 90 15.46 1.78 9.58
CA LYS A 90 14.49 1.64 8.48
C LYS A 90 14.67 0.31 7.75
N ALA A 91 15.90 -0.13 7.47
CA ALA A 91 16.16 -1.42 6.84
C ALA A 91 15.62 -2.59 7.67
N ILE A 92 15.85 -2.58 8.99
CA ILE A 92 15.32 -3.57 9.93
C ILE A 92 13.79 -3.55 9.94
N LEU A 93 13.17 -2.36 9.94
CA LEU A 93 11.72 -2.21 9.93
C LEU A 93 11.09 -2.71 8.62
N ILE A 94 11.72 -2.50 7.46
CA ILE A 94 11.28 -3.04 6.16
C ILE A 94 11.38 -4.57 6.17
N PHE A 95 12.49 -5.12 6.66
CA PHE A 95 12.65 -6.56 6.81
C PHE A 95 11.61 -7.15 7.76
N ASN A 96 11.33 -6.46 8.87
CA ASN A 96 10.28 -6.84 9.80
C ASN A 96 8.89 -6.79 9.14
N ALA A 97 8.61 -5.81 8.29
CA ALA A 97 7.37 -5.72 7.53
C ALA A 97 7.20 -6.91 6.56
N LEU A 98 8.27 -7.33 5.89
CA LEU A 98 8.30 -8.54 5.06
C LEU A 98 7.91 -9.78 5.89
N VAL A 99 8.67 -10.05 6.96
CA VAL A 99 8.49 -11.29 7.75
C VAL A 99 7.14 -11.30 8.48
N THR A 100 6.68 -10.15 8.97
CA THR A 100 5.37 -10.02 9.63
C THR A 100 4.21 -10.22 8.65
N SER A 101 4.29 -9.62 7.47
CA SER A 101 3.27 -9.81 6.43
C SER A 101 3.20 -11.27 5.97
N LEU A 102 4.36 -11.93 5.87
CA LEU A 102 4.46 -13.35 5.57
C LEU A 102 3.85 -14.23 6.67
N ALA A 103 4.13 -13.91 7.94
CA ALA A 103 3.56 -14.59 9.10
C ALA A 103 2.02 -14.50 9.13
N ILE A 104 1.49 -13.31 8.83
CA ILE A 104 0.05 -13.06 8.74
C ILE A 104 -0.55 -13.87 7.57
N ALA A 105 0.03 -13.81 6.37
CA ALA A 105 -0.48 -14.51 5.19
C ALA A 105 -0.43 -16.05 5.31
N ASN A 106 0.55 -16.59 6.04
CA ASN A 106 0.61 -18.02 6.33
C ASN A 106 -0.48 -18.47 7.32
N THR A 107 -0.86 -17.60 8.25
CA THR A 107 -1.78 -17.97 9.35
C THR A 107 -3.24 -17.62 9.08
N LEU A 108 -3.50 -16.44 8.50
CA LEU A 108 -4.83 -15.93 8.22
C LEU A 108 -5.22 -16.20 6.76
N THR A 109 -6.50 -16.51 6.52
CA THR A 109 -7.03 -16.53 5.16
C THR A 109 -7.15 -15.12 4.59
N LEU A 110 -7.22 -14.97 3.27
CA LEU A 110 -7.43 -13.67 2.62
C LEU A 110 -8.67 -12.94 3.18
N GLU A 111 -9.77 -13.68 3.38
CA GLU A 111 -10.98 -13.16 4.03
C GLU A 111 -10.70 -12.61 5.44
N GLN A 112 -9.99 -13.38 6.27
CA GLN A 112 -9.69 -12.98 7.65
C GLN A 112 -8.83 -11.72 7.67
N SER A 113 -7.78 -11.66 6.85
CA SER A 113 -6.90 -10.50 6.71
C SER A 113 -7.68 -9.26 6.28
N LEU A 114 -8.49 -9.35 5.23
CA LEU A 114 -9.31 -8.24 4.73
C LEU A 114 -10.33 -7.74 5.78
N ARG A 115 -10.91 -8.65 6.56
CA ARG A 115 -11.84 -8.28 7.65
C ARG A 115 -11.14 -7.57 8.79
N VAL A 116 -9.93 -8.00 9.17
CA VAL A 116 -9.12 -7.33 10.19
C VAL A 116 -8.68 -5.95 9.71
N MET A 117 -8.22 -5.84 8.45
CA MET A 117 -7.89 -4.55 7.83
C MET A 117 -9.09 -3.60 7.84
N PHE A 118 -10.26 -4.07 7.40
CA PHE A 118 -11.48 -3.26 7.42
C PHE A 118 -11.85 -2.79 8.83
N ALA A 119 -11.76 -3.67 9.83
CA ALA A 119 -12.03 -3.30 11.21
C ALA A 119 -11.05 -2.24 11.71
N ALA A 120 -9.75 -2.43 11.52
CA ALA A 120 -8.71 -1.48 11.97
C ALA A 120 -8.87 -0.11 11.28
N LEU A 121 -9.01 -0.10 9.96
CA LEU A 121 -9.25 1.11 9.16
C LEU A 121 -10.51 1.84 9.62
N SER A 122 -11.62 1.11 9.80
CA SER A 122 -12.90 1.70 10.23
C SER A 122 -12.80 2.30 11.63
N THR A 123 -12.21 1.58 12.58
CA THR A 123 -11.99 2.08 13.95
C THR A 123 -11.12 3.34 13.91
N PHE A 124 -10.02 3.32 13.17
CA PHE A 124 -9.11 4.46 13.08
C PHE A 124 -9.77 5.69 12.46
N VAL A 125 -10.52 5.51 11.36
CA VAL A 125 -11.25 6.60 10.70
C VAL A 125 -12.33 7.17 11.61
N VAL A 126 -13.09 6.34 12.33
CA VAL A 126 -14.07 6.81 13.31
C VAL A 126 -13.38 7.64 14.40
N VAL A 127 -12.27 7.16 14.96
CA VAL A 127 -11.50 7.92 15.97
C VAL A 127 -11.03 9.25 15.39
N CYS A 128 -10.50 9.28 14.16
CA CYS A 128 -10.07 10.51 13.51
C CYS A 128 -11.22 11.53 13.33
N VAL A 129 -12.39 11.05 12.89
CA VAL A 129 -13.60 11.88 12.74
C VAL A 129 -14.05 12.42 14.09
N LEU A 130 -14.10 11.58 15.13
CA LEU A 130 -14.45 12.00 16.49
C LEU A 130 -13.47 13.04 17.01
N VAL A 131 -12.16 12.86 16.81
CA VAL A 131 -11.15 13.84 17.23
C VAL A 131 -11.30 15.15 16.46
N ALA A 132 -11.57 15.12 15.15
CA ALA A 132 -11.80 16.33 14.37
C ALA A 132 -13.05 17.12 14.83
N LEU A 133 -14.09 16.43 15.32
CA LEU A 133 -15.32 17.04 15.79
C LEU A 133 -15.24 17.49 17.26
N LEU A 134 -14.69 16.66 18.14
CA LEU A 134 -14.69 16.86 19.59
C LEU A 134 -13.46 17.62 20.09
N VAL A 135 -12.33 17.50 19.39
CA VAL A 135 -11.05 18.16 19.73
C VAL A 135 -10.42 18.76 18.47
N PRO A 136 -11.04 19.81 17.86
CA PRO A 136 -10.58 20.36 16.59
C PRO A 136 -9.13 20.89 16.61
N SER A 137 -8.63 21.30 17.78
CA SER A 137 -7.24 21.73 17.95
C SER A 137 -6.21 20.66 17.57
N ILE A 138 -6.58 19.38 17.64
CA ILE A 138 -5.75 18.25 17.20
C ILE A 138 -6.21 17.78 15.82
N GLY A 139 -7.51 17.53 15.67
CA GLY A 139 -8.04 16.82 14.51
C GLY A 139 -8.20 17.65 13.24
N VAL A 140 -8.10 18.98 13.32
CA VAL A 140 -8.19 19.91 12.19
C VAL A 140 -6.87 20.65 12.02
N ASP A 141 -6.36 20.67 10.80
CA ASP A 141 -5.13 21.35 10.46
C ASP A 141 -5.34 22.87 10.47
N SER A 142 -4.44 23.59 11.14
CA SER A 142 -4.43 25.05 11.29
C SER A 142 -3.34 25.73 10.45
N SER A 143 -2.49 24.96 9.76
CA SER A 143 -1.43 25.50 8.90
C SER A 143 -2.01 26.22 7.69
N TRP A 144 -1.33 27.29 7.24
CA TRP A 144 -1.84 28.24 6.25
C TRP A 144 -2.52 27.59 5.02
N GLU A 145 -1.83 26.69 4.32
CA GLU A 145 -2.37 26.05 3.10
C GLU A 145 -3.35 24.90 3.36
N HIS A 146 -3.47 24.44 4.60
CA HIS A 146 -4.28 23.28 4.96
C HIS A 146 -5.36 23.61 6.00
N ALA A 147 -5.56 24.89 6.30
CA ALA A 147 -6.51 25.37 7.28
C ALA A 147 -7.91 24.78 7.05
N GLY A 148 -8.47 24.20 8.10
CA GLY A 148 -9.81 23.60 8.10
C GLY A 148 -9.88 22.18 7.53
N LYS A 149 -8.76 21.59 7.07
CA LYS A 149 -8.73 20.20 6.61
C LYS A 149 -8.62 19.23 7.77
N TRP A 150 -9.38 18.14 7.69
CA TRP A 150 -9.33 17.10 8.73
C TRP A 150 -8.08 16.24 8.58
N ARG A 151 -7.40 16.00 9.69
CA ARG A 151 -6.27 15.07 9.81
C ARG A 151 -6.46 14.06 10.94
N GLY A 152 -7.36 14.32 11.89
CA GLY A 152 -7.61 13.45 13.04
C GLY A 152 -6.31 13.13 13.79
N ILE A 153 -6.08 11.84 14.06
CA ILE A 153 -4.84 11.33 14.67
C ILE A 153 -3.89 10.70 13.63
N ALA A 154 -4.12 10.96 12.34
CA ALA A 154 -3.28 10.48 11.23
C ALA A 154 -2.07 11.38 10.95
N GLY A 155 -1.92 12.49 11.68
CA GLY A 155 -0.84 13.48 11.53
C GLY A 155 -1.02 14.43 10.35
N GLN A 156 -1.49 13.94 9.20
CA GLN A 156 -1.71 14.73 7.99
C GLN A 156 -3.02 14.38 7.28
N LYS A 157 -3.58 15.35 6.53
CA LYS A 157 -4.81 15.19 5.75
C LYS A 157 -4.73 14.05 4.71
N ASN A 158 -3.56 13.84 4.11
CA ASN A 158 -3.37 12.83 3.07
C ASN A 158 -3.46 11.41 3.66
N GLY A 159 -2.86 11.19 4.83
CA GLY A 159 -2.97 9.94 5.57
C GLY A 159 -4.42 9.59 5.92
N LEU A 160 -5.16 10.54 6.53
CA LEU A 160 -6.58 10.33 6.84
C LEU A 160 -7.41 10.00 5.60
N ALA A 161 -7.24 10.76 4.52
CA ALA A 161 -7.98 10.54 3.28
C ALA A 161 -7.64 9.17 2.66
N ALA A 162 -6.38 8.74 2.72
CA ALA A 162 -5.98 7.42 2.25
C ALA A 162 -6.62 6.31 3.09
N TYR A 163 -6.49 6.34 4.41
CA TYR A 163 -7.09 5.32 5.27
C TYR A 163 -8.62 5.26 5.13
N ALA A 164 -9.28 6.43 5.03
CA ALA A 164 -10.71 6.51 4.77
C ALA A 164 -11.09 5.94 3.39
N ALA A 165 -10.29 6.17 2.35
CA ALA A 165 -10.51 5.56 1.03
C ALA A 165 -10.45 4.02 1.09
N TYR A 166 -9.44 3.44 1.74
CA TYR A 166 -9.38 1.98 1.90
C TYR A 166 -10.57 1.46 2.74
N ALA A 167 -10.92 2.14 3.85
CA ALA A 167 -12.09 1.79 4.65
C ALA A 167 -13.39 1.81 3.82
N LEU A 168 -13.58 2.84 3.00
CA LEU A 168 -14.71 3.01 2.08
C LEU A 168 -14.82 1.83 1.12
N ILE A 169 -13.72 1.47 0.46
CA ILE A 169 -13.71 0.44 -0.57
C ILE A 169 -13.88 -0.96 0.02
N ALA A 170 -13.31 -1.26 1.20
CA ALA A 170 -13.71 -2.49 1.91
C ALA A 170 -15.14 -2.43 2.44
N GLY A 171 -15.65 -1.24 2.78
CA GLY A 171 -17.05 -1.00 3.09
C GLY A 171 -17.97 -1.51 1.98
N VAL A 172 -17.67 -1.12 0.74
CA VAL A 172 -18.44 -1.49 -0.45
C VAL A 172 -18.16 -2.92 -0.94
N GLY A 173 -16.90 -3.35 -0.92
CA GLY A 173 -16.45 -4.58 -1.58
C GLY A 173 -16.54 -5.85 -0.72
N LEU A 174 -16.45 -5.73 0.61
CA LEU A 174 -16.36 -6.88 1.49
C LEU A 174 -17.75 -7.49 1.79
N PRO A 175 -17.96 -8.81 1.60
CA PRO A 175 -19.24 -9.42 1.88
C PRO A 175 -19.58 -9.38 3.38
N LEU A 176 -20.82 -9.02 3.69
CA LEU A 176 -21.37 -9.14 5.04
C LEU A 176 -21.34 -10.61 5.48
N ARG A 177 -20.97 -10.84 6.74
CA ARG A 177 -21.12 -12.18 7.35
C ARG A 177 -22.60 -12.46 7.53
N GLN A 178 -23.03 -13.67 7.19
CA GLN A 178 -24.37 -14.13 7.48
C GLN A 178 -24.57 -14.17 9.00
N ARG A 179 -25.68 -13.58 9.47
CA ARG A 179 -26.10 -13.59 10.87
C ARG A 179 -27.33 -14.47 11.02
N VAL A 180 -27.47 -15.08 12.20
CA VAL A 180 -28.56 -16.02 12.50
C VAL A 180 -29.92 -15.33 12.48
N THR A 181 -30.02 -14.11 13.00
CA THR A 181 -31.29 -13.37 13.09
C THR A 181 -31.37 -12.29 12.00
N PRO A 182 -32.57 -12.07 11.41
CA PRO A 182 -32.78 -10.97 10.47
C PRO A 182 -32.43 -9.60 11.08
N LEU A 183 -32.77 -9.37 12.35
CA LEU A 183 -32.44 -8.13 13.05
C LEU A 183 -30.92 -7.87 13.13
N ALA A 184 -30.13 -8.90 13.45
CA ALA A 184 -28.68 -8.77 13.46
C ALA A 184 -28.09 -8.58 12.05
N GLN A 185 -28.72 -9.18 11.03
CA GLN A 185 -28.34 -8.97 9.64
C GLN A 185 -28.62 -7.53 9.19
N TRP A 186 -29.79 -7.00 9.54
CA TRP A 186 -30.16 -5.60 9.30
C TRP A 186 -29.23 -4.63 10.03
N GLY A 187 -28.94 -4.87 11.31
CA GLY A 187 -27.98 -4.06 12.07
C GLY A 187 -26.59 -4.06 11.44
N ALA A 188 -26.11 -5.20 10.93
CA ALA A 188 -24.84 -5.30 10.23
C ALA A 188 -24.83 -4.52 8.90
N LEU A 189 -25.96 -4.51 8.16
CA LEU A 189 -26.11 -3.72 6.94
C LEU A 189 -26.14 -2.21 7.24
N VAL A 190 -26.96 -1.79 8.21
CA VAL A 190 -27.06 -0.38 8.63
C VAL A 190 -25.71 0.14 9.12
N GLY A 191 -25.03 -0.62 9.99
CA GLY A 191 -23.69 -0.26 10.46
C GLY A 191 -22.67 -0.18 9.31
N ARG A 192 -22.81 -1.03 8.29
CA ARG A 192 -21.96 -0.96 7.09
C ARG A 192 -22.20 0.31 6.27
N ILE A 193 -23.47 0.66 6.04
CA ILE A 193 -23.86 1.88 5.32
C ILE A 193 -23.38 3.12 6.09
N ALA A 194 -23.56 3.14 7.41
CA ALA A 194 -23.07 4.22 8.27
C ALA A 194 -21.55 4.37 8.15
N MET A 195 -20.79 3.26 8.21
CA MET A 195 -19.32 3.32 8.05
C MET A 195 -18.90 3.82 6.67
N VAL A 196 -19.60 3.44 5.60
CA VAL A 196 -19.37 3.98 4.25
C VAL A 196 -19.61 5.50 4.23
N GLY A 197 -20.69 5.98 4.85
CA GLY A 197 -20.96 7.41 5.00
C GLY A 197 -19.87 8.16 5.79
N ILE A 198 -19.41 7.60 6.91
CA ILE A 198 -18.32 8.16 7.72
C ILE A 198 -17.02 8.22 6.91
N ALA A 199 -16.70 7.17 6.15
CA ALA A 199 -15.50 7.14 5.33
C ALA A 199 -15.56 8.18 4.18
N LEU A 200 -16.71 8.33 3.52
CA LEU A 200 -16.93 9.38 2.50
C LEU A 200 -16.78 10.78 3.10
N LEU A 201 -17.37 11.02 4.27
CA LEU A 201 -17.23 12.28 4.99
C LEU A 201 -15.75 12.57 5.31
N ALA A 202 -15.01 11.57 5.82
CA ALA A 202 -13.60 11.73 6.15
C ALA A 202 -12.75 12.05 4.91
N VAL A 203 -12.96 11.35 3.78
CA VAL A 203 -12.28 11.66 2.51
C VAL A 203 -12.58 13.09 2.05
N TYR A 204 -13.84 13.51 2.13
CA TYR A 204 -14.28 14.84 1.73
C TYR A 204 -13.66 15.94 2.63
N MET A 205 -13.79 15.81 3.94
CA MET A 205 -13.32 16.80 4.92
C MET A 205 -11.80 16.87 5.03
N ALA A 206 -11.09 15.76 4.77
CA ALA A 206 -9.64 15.81 4.63
C ALA A 206 -9.21 16.64 3.42
N GLY A 207 -10.04 16.73 2.37
CA GLY A 207 -9.78 17.57 1.20
C GLY A 207 -8.50 17.18 0.44
N SER A 208 -8.02 15.95 0.59
CA SER A 208 -6.87 15.43 -0.15
C SER A 208 -7.33 14.93 -1.52
N ARG A 209 -6.82 15.57 -2.58
CA ARG A 209 -7.10 15.18 -3.97
C ARG A 209 -6.60 13.77 -4.27
N GLY A 210 -5.45 13.39 -3.70
CA GLY A 210 -4.91 12.03 -3.79
C GLY A 210 -5.88 11.01 -3.19
N GLY A 211 -6.36 11.27 -1.96
CA GLY A 211 -7.36 10.43 -1.30
C GLY A 211 -8.69 10.31 -2.06
N GLN A 212 -9.16 11.40 -2.66
CA GLN A 212 -10.35 11.40 -3.51
C GLN A 212 -10.14 10.57 -4.79
N LEU A 213 -9.01 10.75 -5.47
CA LEU A 213 -8.65 10.00 -6.68
C LEU A 213 -8.61 8.49 -6.40
N ILE A 214 -7.93 8.06 -5.34
CA ILE A 214 -7.87 6.62 -5.00
C ILE A 214 -9.22 6.07 -4.56
N SER A 215 -10.11 6.89 -3.99
CA SER A 215 -11.49 6.48 -3.68
C SER A 215 -12.28 6.20 -4.96
N VAL A 216 -12.23 7.10 -5.94
CA VAL A 216 -12.87 6.91 -7.25
C VAL A 216 -12.31 5.68 -7.96
N LEU A 217 -10.98 5.52 -7.97
CA LEU A 217 -10.32 4.37 -8.58
C LEU A 217 -10.64 3.05 -7.89
N GLY A 218 -10.81 3.07 -6.57
CA GLY A 218 -11.25 1.90 -5.82
C GLY A 218 -12.66 1.45 -6.21
N VAL A 219 -13.61 2.39 -6.30
CA VAL A 219 -14.98 2.10 -6.76
C VAL A 219 -14.96 1.58 -8.20
N ALA A 220 -14.22 2.27 -9.08
CA ALA A 220 -14.05 1.86 -10.47
C ALA A 220 -13.46 0.46 -10.57
N SER A 221 -12.45 0.12 -9.76
CA SER A 221 -11.84 -1.21 -9.74
C SER A 221 -12.81 -2.30 -9.31
N ILE A 222 -13.67 -2.04 -8.31
CA ILE A 222 -14.73 -2.98 -7.91
C ILE A 222 -15.73 -3.19 -9.05
N VAL A 223 -16.14 -2.13 -9.74
CA VAL A 223 -17.05 -2.22 -10.90
C VAL A 223 -16.39 -3.00 -12.03
N ILE A 224 -15.17 -2.63 -12.42
CA ILE A 224 -14.38 -3.26 -13.49
C ILE A 224 -14.17 -4.74 -13.21
N SER A 225 -14.00 -5.15 -11.94
CA SER A 225 -13.87 -6.56 -11.57
C SER A 225 -15.05 -7.43 -12.00
N ARG A 226 -16.21 -6.82 -12.27
CA ARG A 226 -17.45 -7.48 -12.74
C ARG A 226 -17.70 -7.32 -14.24
N LEU A 227 -16.93 -6.47 -14.92
CA LEU A 227 -17.04 -6.20 -16.35
C LEU A 227 -16.30 -7.28 -17.18
N PRO A 228 -16.44 -7.28 -18.52
CA PRO A 228 -15.73 -8.23 -19.39
C PRO A 228 -14.21 -8.21 -19.18
N LYS A 229 -13.56 -9.36 -19.42
CA LYS A 229 -12.11 -9.57 -19.22
C LYS A 229 -11.25 -8.53 -19.95
N LEU A 230 -11.71 -7.98 -21.07
CA LEU A 230 -11.02 -6.91 -21.79
C LEU A 230 -10.86 -5.66 -20.93
N LEU A 231 -11.94 -5.18 -20.30
CA LEU A 231 -11.91 -3.98 -19.46
C LEU A 231 -11.06 -4.21 -18.19
N GLN A 232 -11.09 -5.43 -17.64
CA GLN A 232 -10.20 -5.82 -16.54
C GLN A 232 -8.73 -5.73 -16.94
N ARG A 233 -8.37 -6.29 -18.11
CA ARG A 233 -7.01 -6.22 -18.67
C ARG A 233 -6.58 -4.78 -18.95
N LEU A 234 -7.46 -3.96 -19.52
CA LEU A 234 -7.16 -2.55 -19.77
C LEU A 234 -6.90 -1.79 -18.48
N ALA A 235 -7.72 -1.97 -17.43
CA ALA A 235 -7.49 -1.33 -16.14
C ALA A 235 -6.14 -1.74 -15.51
N LEU A 236 -5.76 -3.01 -15.67
CA LEU A 236 -4.49 -3.56 -15.19
C LEU A 236 -3.30 -2.96 -15.97
N LEU A 237 -3.41 -2.89 -17.29
CA LEU A 237 -2.40 -2.25 -18.14
C LEU A 237 -2.27 -0.77 -17.78
N THR A 238 -3.37 -0.05 -17.61
CA THR A 238 -3.36 1.36 -17.19
C THR A 238 -2.68 1.53 -15.83
N GLY A 239 -2.96 0.66 -14.85
CA GLY A 239 -2.27 0.67 -13.55
C GLY A 239 -0.76 0.46 -13.69
N LEU A 240 -0.34 -0.49 -14.51
CA LEU A 240 1.09 -0.74 -14.77
C LEU A 240 1.77 0.42 -15.51
N LEU A 241 1.08 1.06 -16.45
CA LEU A 241 1.58 2.25 -17.14
C LEU A 241 1.79 3.41 -16.16
N PHE A 242 0.87 3.61 -15.21
CA PHE A 242 1.06 4.61 -14.16
C PHE A 242 2.28 4.35 -13.28
N ALA A 243 2.67 3.09 -13.07
CA ALA A 243 3.88 2.74 -12.33
C ALA A 243 5.19 3.18 -13.04
N ILE A 244 5.14 3.57 -14.32
CA ILE A 244 6.31 4.01 -15.08
C ILE A 244 6.56 5.51 -14.84
N PRO A 245 7.70 5.92 -14.24
CA PRO A 245 7.94 7.33 -13.88
C PRO A 245 8.02 8.28 -15.06
N ILE A 246 8.46 7.80 -16.23
CA ILE A 246 8.49 8.60 -17.46
C ILE A 246 7.08 9.05 -17.86
N ILE A 247 6.06 8.19 -17.71
CA ILE A 247 4.67 8.56 -18.02
C ILE A 247 4.20 9.68 -17.08
N ASN A 248 4.65 9.65 -15.83
CA ASN A 248 4.36 10.70 -14.86
C ASN A 248 5.05 12.01 -15.23
N LEU A 249 6.34 12.00 -15.55
CA LEU A 249 7.09 13.18 -15.97
C LEU A 249 6.54 13.81 -17.26
N VAL A 250 6.17 12.97 -18.23
CA VAL A 250 5.58 13.39 -19.51
C VAL A 250 4.20 14.00 -19.28
N SER A 251 3.35 13.37 -18.46
CA SER A 251 2.02 13.92 -18.10
C SER A 251 2.09 15.27 -17.39
N THR A 252 3.18 15.58 -16.68
CA THR A 252 3.38 16.87 -16.02
C THR A 252 4.04 17.92 -16.93
N THR A 253 4.74 17.50 -17.99
CA THR A 253 5.45 18.41 -18.92
C THR A 253 4.51 18.95 -20.01
N PHE A 254 3.46 18.21 -20.39
CA PHE A 254 2.49 18.63 -21.41
C PHE A 254 1.47 19.68 -20.94
N VAL A 255 1.59 20.21 -19.71
CA VAL A 255 0.78 21.34 -19.27
C VAL A 255 1.66 22.56 -19.07
N VAL A 256 1.65 23.38 -20.11
CA VAL A 256 2.38 24.63 -20.31
C VAL A 256 1.92 25.70 -19.30
N ASP A 257 2.89 26.40 -18.70
CA ASP A 257 2.80 27.70 -18.02
C ASP A 257 1.71 27.95 -16.96
N ALA A 258 1.20 26.92 -16.31
CA ALA A 258 0.36 27.10 -15.14
C ALA A 258 0.99 26.42 -13.92
N ASP A 259 1.35 27.23 -12.91
CA ASP A 259 1.73 26.75 -11.55
C ASP A 259 0.66 25.84 -10.91
N LYS A 260 -0.51 25.74 -11.52
CA LYS A 260 -1.69 25.00 -11.09
C LYS A 260 -2.40 24.45 -12.32
N ILE A 261 -2.28 23.16 -12.59
CA ILE A 261 -3.11 22.52 -13.61
C ILE A 261 -4.52 22.39 -13.06
N GLY A 262 -5.49 23.15 -13.57
CA GLY A 262 -6.90 23.01 -13.23
C GLY A 262 -7.62 22.05 -14.19
N VAL A 263 -8.00 20.86 -13.72
CA VAL A 263 -9.00 20.04 -14.41
C VAL A 263 -10.25 19.97 -13.54
N ALA A 264 -11.39 20.47 -14.03
CA ALA A 264 -12.66 20.49 -13.28
C ALA A 264 -12.57 21.12 -11.87
N GLY A 265 -11.77 22.18 -11.71
CA GLY A 265 -11.54 22.86 -10.41
C GLY A 265 -10.42 22.24 -9.56
N ILE A 266 -9.79 21.16 -10.02
CA ILE A 266 -8.67 20.49 -9.33
C ILE A 266 -7.34 21.07 -9.84
N THR A 267 -6.79 22.08 -9.16
CA THR A 267 -5.38 22.53 -9.21
C THR A 267 -4.31 21.55 -8.64
N VAL A 268 -3.47 20.93 -9.47
CA VAL A 268 -2.28 20.17 -9.00
C VAL A 268 -1.03 21.07 -9.06
N ASP A 269 -0.27 21.19 -7.96
CA ASP A 269 1.05 21.84 -7.96
C ASP A 269 2.08 20.88 -8.58
N THR A 270 2.17 20.94 -9.90
CA THR A 270 3.13 20.17 -10.70
C THR A 270 4.50 20.83 -10.73
N ASN A 271 4.59 22.14 -10.54
CA ASN A 271 5.84 22.89 -10.66
C ASN A 271 6.80 22.57 -9.51
N SER A 272 6.30 22.53 -8.27
CA SER A 272 7.12 22.15 -7.11
C SER A 272 7.63 20.70 -7.22
N ARG A 273 6.79 19.77 -7.69
CA ARG A 273 7.17 18.36 -7.91
C ARG A 273 8.23 18.20 -9.00
N MET A 274 8.09 18.88 -10.14
CA MET A 274 9.11 18.84 -11.19
C MET A 274 10.47 19.37 -10.72
N LYS A 275 10.49 20.42 -9.89
CA LYS A 275 11.74 20.94 -9.29
C LYS A 275 12.42 19.90 -8.40
N ILE A 276 11.67 19.21 -7.54
CA ILE A 276 12.22 18.16 -6.67
C ILE A 276 12.73 16.96 -7.50
N TRP A 277 11.94 16.50 -8.48
CA TRP A 277 12.29 15.33 -9.28
C TRP A 277 13.52 15.60 -10.16
N SER A 278 13.57 16.77 -10.81
CA SER A 278 14.74 17.18 -11.61
C SER A 278 15.99 17.37 -10.78
N TYR A 279 15.87 17.87 -9.54
CA TYR A 279 16.98 17.87 -8.59
C TYR A 279 17.46 16.45 -8.29
N GLY A 280 16.54 15.55 -7.92
CA GLY A 280 16.83 14.14 -7.66
C GLY A 280 17.54 13.41 -8.80
N PHE A 281 17.05 13.57 -10.03
CA PHE A 281 17.65 12.93 -11.20
C PHE A 281 19.01 13.52 -11.61
N ARG A 282 19.25 14.81 -11.37
CA ARG A 282 20.59 15.41 -11.58
C ARG A 282 21.60 14.83 -10.60
N GLU A 283 21.22 14.69 -9.34
CA GLU A 283 22.09 14.11 -8.31
C GLU A 283 22.32 12.61 -8.52
N LEU A 284 21.40 11.90 -9.18
CA LEU A 284 21.52 10.45 -9.44
C LEU A 284 22.65 10.07 -10.40
N GLN A 285 23.27 11.03 -11.09
CA GLN A 285 24.35 10.77 -12.04
C GLN A 285 25.51 9.97 -11.42
N GLY A 286 25.86 8.86 -12.06
CA GLY A 286 26.88 7.91 -11.58
C GLY A 286 26.39 6.94 -10.49
N ARG A 287 25.11 6.98 -10.12
CA ARG A 287 24.48 6.08 -9.13
C ARG A 287 23.20 5.41 -9.67
N GLU A 288 23.01 5.38 -10.98
CA GLU A 288 21.73 5.01 -11.62
C GLU A 288 21.32 3.55 -11.35
N ILE A 289 22.29 2.64 -11.20
CA ILE A 289 22.01 1.21 -11.03
C ILE A 289 21.47 0.91 -9.63
N PHE A 290 22.19 1.33 -8.59
CA PHE A 290 21.89 0.99 -7.19
C PHE A 290 21.27 2.12 -6.38
N GLY A 291 21.22 3.33 -6.94
CA GLY A 291 20.72 4.52 -6.27
C GLY A 291 21.60 4.98 -5.12
N PHE A 292 21.05 5.84 -4.27
CA PHE A 292 21.72 6.37 -3.10
C PHE A 292 21.76 5.43 -1.90
N GLY A 293 20.97 4.35 -1.89
CA GLY A 293 20.71 3.54 -0.71
C GLY A 293 19.49 4.04 0.06
N LEU A 294 18.91 3.16 0.88
CA LEU A 294 17.71 3.44 1.67
C LEU A 294 17.89 4.69 2.53
N ASP A 295 16.97 5.66 2.38
CA ASP A 295 16.91 6.86 3.21
C ASP A 295 18.21 7.68 3.20
N SER A 296 18.94 7.64 2.09
CA SER A 296 20.29 8.20 1.98
C SER A 296 20.37 9.41 1.06
N PHE A 297 19.25 9.80 0.43
CA PHE A 297 19.21 10.92 -0.49
C PHE A 297 19.10 12.28 0.21
N TRP A 298 18.24 12.46 1.21
CA TRP A 298 18.05 13.79 1.80
C TRP A 298 19.04 14.05 2.95
N THR A 299 20.30 14.36 2.62
CA THR A 299 21.31 14.76 3.62
C THR A 299 21.21 16.25 3.95
N PRO A 300 21.73 16.71 5.10
CA PRO A 300 21.75 18.12 5.47
C PRO A 300 22.34 19.04 4.38
N GLU A 301 23.36 18.57 3.66
CA GLU A 301 24.01 19.31 2.56
C GLU A 301 23.07 19.45 1.37
N ARG A 302 22.39 18.37 0.97
CA ARG A 302 21.43 18.41 -0.16
C ARG A 302 20.19 19.22 0.17
N LEU A 303 19.71 19.17 1.42
CA LEU A 303 18.61 20.02 1.88
C LEU A 303 18.99 21.51 1.84
N THR A 304 20.19 21.85 2.29
CA THR A 304 20.72 23.23 2.22
C THR A 304 20.89 23.69 0.77
N SER A 305 21.46 22.84 -0.08
CA SER A 305 21.63 23.11 -1.52
C SER A 305 20.28 23.36 -2.20
N PHE A 306 19.31 22.47 -2.00
CA PHE A 306 17.97 22.63 -2.55
C PHE A 306 17.30 23.93 -2.08
N LYS A 307 17.36 24.23 -0.77
CA LYS A 307 16.83 25.47 -0.20
C LYS A 307 17.47 26.71 -0.79
N SER A 308 18.78 26.69 -1.03
CA SER A 308 19.51 27.83 -1.60
C SER A 308 19.07 28.15 -3.03
N VAL A 309 18.68 27.14 -3.81
CA VAL A 309 18.25 27.30 -5.20
C VAL A 309 16.75 27.63 -5.30
N TYR A 310 15.91 27.02 -4.48
CA TYR A 310 14.45 27.08 -4.64
C TYR A 310 13.71 27.87 -3.56
N GLY A 311 14.37 28.22 -2.45
CA GLY A 311 13.82 29.07 -1.38
C GLY A 311 12.97 28.36 -0.33
N TRP A 312 12.81 27.04 -0.41
CA TRP A 312 12.02 26.22 0.53
C TRP A 312 12.69 24.87 0.78
N VAL A 313 12.26 24.18 1.85
CA VAL A 313 12.79 22.88 2.25
C VAL A 313 11.71 21.83 2.08
N LEU A 314 12.12 20.66 1.56
CA LEU A 314 11.32 19.44 1.59
C LEU A 314 12.25 18.23 1.60
N ASP A 315 11.78 17.16 2.21
CA ASP A 315 12.53 15.95 2.54
C ASP A 315 11.97 14.69 1.88
N ASN A 316 11.10 14.81 0.89
CA ASN A 316 10.53 13.66 0.18
C ASN A 316 10.15 14.00 -1.28
N PHE A 317 9.97 12.97 -2.11
CA PHE A 317 9.66 13.18 -3.53
C PHE A 317 8.16 13.24 -3.85
N HIS A 318 7.28 13.03 -2.87
CA HIS A 318 5.83 12.88 -3.07
C HIS A 318 5.44 11.91 -4.22
N ASN A 319 6.30 10.91 -4.46
CA ASN A 319 6.10 9.88 -5.47
C ASN A 319 6.99 8.68 -5.11
N GLY A 320 6.35 7.54 -4.84
CA GLY A 320 7.04 6.32 -4.43
C GLY A 320 7.94 5.73 -5.52
N TYR A 321 7.60 5.91 -6.79
CA TYR A 321 8.39 5.39 -7.90
C TYR A 321 9.65 6.23 -8.14
N ILE A 322 9.54 7.55 -8.06
CA ILE A 322 10.70 8.47 -8.15
C ILE A 322 11.63 8.22 -6.96
N THR A 323 11.08 8.10 -5.75
CA THR A 323 11.85 7.74 -4.56
C THR A 323 12.60 6.43 -4.77
N LEU A 324 11.91 5.40 -5.28
CA LEU A 324 12.53 4.10 -5.50
C LEU A 324 13.65 4.15 -6.55
N ILE A 325 13.51 4.91 -7.63
CA ILE A 325 14.60 5.07 -8.61
C ILE A 325 15.79 5.79 -7.99
N ILE A 326 15.56 6.86 -7.22
CA ILE A 326 16.64 7.66 -6.67
C ILE A 326 17.38 6.91 -5.56
N GLU A 327 16.65 6.31 -4.62
CA GLU A 327 17.26 5.63 -3.48
C GLU A 327 17.63 4.17 -3.78
N GLY A 328 16.77 3.45 -4.51
CA GLY A 328 16.98 2.04 -4.85
C GLY A 328 17.57 1.79 -6.23
N GLY A 329 17.74 2.82 -7.06
CA GLY A 329 18.26 2.68 -8.42
C GLY A 329 17.29 1.95 -9.36
N ILE A 330 17.73 1.82 -10.61
CA ILE A 330 17.00 1.05 -11.63
C ILE A 330 16.86 -0.41 -11.21
N ALA A 331 17.83 -0.98 -10.48
CA ALA A 331 17.74 -2.35 -9.99
C ALA A 331 16.56 -2.55 -9.02
N GLY A 332 16.42 -1.68 -8.01
CA GLY A 332 15.29 -1.72 -7.08
C GLY A 332 13.96 -1.48 -7.78
N PHE A 333 13.92 -0.52 -8.70
CA PHE A 333 12.74 -0.22 -9.50
C PHE A 333 12.29 -1.40 -10.36
N LEU A 334 13.19 -2.05 -11.09
CA LEU A 334 12.85 -3.20 -11.93
C LEU A 334 12.40 -4.42 -11.12
N LEU A 335 12.99 -4.66 -9.94
CA LEU A 335 12.53 -5.71 -9.02
C LEU A 335 11.10 -5.44 -8.55
N PHE A 336 10.80 -4.22 -8.13
CA PHE A 336 9.44 -3.83 -7.74
C PHE A 336 8.46 -3.95 -8.91
N LEU A 337 8.83 -3.42 -10.08
CA LEU A 337 8.01 -3.46 -11.29
C LEU A 337 7.72 -4.90 -11.72
N ALA A 338 8.70 -5.80 -11.62
CA ALA A 338 8.52 -7.23 -11.89
C ALA A 338 7.55 -7.87 -10.89
N ALA A 339 7.70 -7.58 -9.59
CA ALA A 339 6.80 -8.08 -8.55
C ALA A 339 5.35 -7.58 -8.74
N LEU A 340 5.19 -6.30 -9.07
CA LEU A 340 3.90 -5.67 -9.35
C LEU A 340 3.28 -6.25 -10.62
N THR A 341 4.06 -6.44 -11.69
CA THR A 341 3.61 -7.06 -12.94
C THR A 341 3.15 -8.49 -12.71
N ALA A 342 3.93 -9.29 -11.99
CA ALA A 342 3.56 -10.66 -11.63
C ALA A 342 2.25 -10.71 -10.81
N THR A 343 2.10 -9.81 -9.85
CA THR A 343 0.86 -9.64 -9.07
C THR A 343 -0.31 -9.30 -9.97
N TYR A 344 -0.13 -8.36 -10.90
CA TYR A 344 -1.16 -7.97 -11.85
C TYR A 344 -1.55 -9.10 -12.81
N LEU A 345 -0.58 -9.86 -13.32
CA LEU A 345 -0.87 -11.03 -14.16
C LEU A 345 -1.70 -12.07 -13.41
N LEU A 346 -1.37 -12.34 -12.14
CA LEU A 346 -2.17 -13.20 -11.28
C LEU A 346 -3.61 -12.67 -11.13
N LEU A 347 -3.77 -11.37 -10.89
CA LEU A 347 -5.09 -10.73 -10.76
C LEU A 347 -5.89 -10.72 -12.08
N VAL A 348 -5.26 -10.46 -13.23
CA VAL A 348 -5.89 -10.54 -14.56
C VAL A 348 -6.53 -11.91 -14.76
N VAL A 349 -5.77 -12.96 -14.47
CA VAL A 349 -6.22 -14.34 -14.68
C VAL A 349 -7.25 -14.73 -13.62
N SER A 350 -7.20 -14.16 -12.42
CA SER A 350 -8.03 -14.60 -11.31
C SER A 350 -9.37 -13.86 -11.21
N VAL A 351 -9.41 -12.54 -11.37
CA VAL A 351 -10.61 -11.72 -11.12
C VAL A 351 -11.78 -12.15 -12.00
N GLY A 352 -11.58 -12.22 -13.32
CA GLY A 352 -12.64 -12.56 -14.25
C GLY A 352 -12.99 -14.05 -14.31
N ASN A 353 -12.09 -14.95 -13.92
CA ASN A 353 -12.30 -16.39 -13.95
C ASN A 353 -12.91 -16.91 -12.64
N VAL A 354 -12.34 -16.52 -11.49
CA VAL A 354 -12.81 -16.95 -10.16
C VAL A 354 -14.09 -16.21 -9.77
N ARG A 355 -14.19 -14.91 -10.09
CA ARG A 355 -15.29 -14.01 -9.64
C ARG A 355 -15.50 -14.00 -8.12
N ASP A 356 -14.44 -14.25 -7.35
CA ASP A 356 -14.45 -14.19 -5.88
C ASP A 356 -14.38 -12.73 -5.39
N LYS A 357 -15.23 -12.39 -4.41
CA LYS A 357 -15.36 -11.02 -3.89
C LYS A 357 -14.11 -10.53 -3.15
N PHE A 358 -13.36 -11.43 -2.51
CA PHE A 358 -12.11 -11.09 -1.82
C PHE A 358 -11.00 -10.81 -2.83
N ILE A 359 -10.96 -11.55 -3.94
CA ILE A 359 -10.05 -11.26 -5.07
C ILE A 359 -10.42 -9.92 -5.72
N SER A 360 -11.70 -9.63 -5.94
CA SER A 360 -12.14 -8.32 -6.44
C SER A 360 -11.71 -7.15 -5.53
N LEU A 361 -11.83 -7.32 -4.21
CA LEU A 361 -11.38 -6.30 -3.26
C LEU A 361 -9.85 -6.16 -3.26
N SER A 362 -9.13 -7.29 -3.37
CA SER A 362 -7.66 -7.28 -3.49
C SER A 362 -7.21 -6.57 -4.77
N PHE A 363 -7.91 -6.79 -5.88
CA PHE A 363 -7.68 -6.06 -7.14
C PHE A 363 -7.85 -4.55 -6.97
N ALA A 364 -8.92 -4.11 -6.29
CA ALA A 364 -9.12 -2.70 -5.99
C ALA A 364 -8.00 -2.14 -5.10
N TYR A 365 -7.61 -2.84 -4.03
CA TYR A 365 -6.55 -2.38 -3.13
C TYR A 365 -5.18 -2.32 -3.82
N VAL A 366 -4.83 -3.27 -4.69
CA VAL A 366 -3.58 -3.23 -5.46
C VAL A 366 -3.57 -2.04 -6.44
N ASN A 367 -4.67 -1.76 -7.13
CA ASN A 367 -4.78 -0.56 -7.97
C ASN A 367 -4.69 0.73 -7.16
N MET A 368 -5.38 0.79 -6.02
CA MET A 368 -5.32 1.94 -5.12
C MET A 368 -3.89 2.16 -4.62
N TYR A 369 -3.17 1.11 -4.23
CA TYR A 369 -1.78 1.21 -3.79
C TYR A 369 -0.86 1.71 -4.92
N THR A 370 -1.05 1.17 -6.12
CA THR A 370 -0.29 1.55 -7.32
C THR A 370 -0.47 3.04 -7.64
N VAL A 371 -1.70 3.54 -7.62
CA VAL A 371 -1.97 4.96 -7.92
C VAL A 371 -1.67 5.88 -6.75
N ASN A 372 -1.83 5.43 -5.50
CA ASN A 372 -1.44 6.23 -4.33
C ASN A 372 0.04 6.62 -4.39
N ASN A 373 0.89 5.72 -4.88
CA ASN A 373 2.33 5.98 -5.03
C ASN A 373 2.70 7.01 -6.11
N LEU A 374 1.73 7.52 -6.89
CA LEU A 374 1.96 8.66 -7.78
C LEU A 374 2.01 9.99 -7.04
N VAL A 375 1.32 10.06 -5.91
CA VAL A 375 1.07 11.30 -5.16
C VAL A 375 1.63 11.24 -3.73
N GLU A 376 1.93 10.04 -3.26
CA GLU A 376 2.54 9.75 -1.96
C GLU A 376 3.75 8.82 -2.14
N ASN A 377 4.58 8.74 -1.10
CA ASN A 377 5.76 7.88 -1.06
C ASN A 377 5.53 6.72 -0.10
N GLU A 378 4.89 5.64 -0.56
CA GLU A 378 4.54 4.48 0.28
C GLU A 378 5.37 3.22 -0.04
N ILE A 379 6.01 3.19 -1.21
CA ILE A 379 6.91 2.09 -1.60
C ILE A 379 8.14 2.12 -0.71
N GLY A 380 8.42 1.02 -0.02
CA GLY A 380 9.59 0.91 0.86
C GLY A 380 9.47 1.68 2.19
N ARG A 381 8.29 2.25 2.53
CA ARG A 381 8.10 2.86 3.86
C ARG A 381 7.96 1.80 4.94
N SER A 382 8.86 1.85 5.90
CA SER A 382 9.13 0.76 6.85
C SER A 382 8.02 0.47 7.88
N THR A 383 7.15 1.44 8.17
CA THR A 383 6.04 1.30 9.14
C THR A 383 4.68 1.69 8.59
N SER A 384 4.55 1.90 7.27
CA SER A 384 3.28 2.33 6.68
C SER A 384 2.25 1.21 6.65
N LEU A 385 1.00 1.52 7.00
CA LEU A 385 -0.13 0.59 6.89
C LEU A 385 -0.28 0.06 5.46
N LEU A 386 -0.09 0.94 4.48
CA LEU A 386 -0.41 0.65 3.08
C LEU A 386 0.55 -0.39 2.50
N ILE A 387 1.84 -0.38 2.90
CA ILE A 387 2.76 -1.45 2.53
C ILE A 387 2.32 -2.77 3.15
N PHE A 388 1.93 -2.81 4.45
CA PHE A 388 1.46 -4.04 5.08
C PHE A 388 0.23 -4.61 4.38
N ILE A 389 -0.74 -3.76 4.02
CA ILE A 389 -1.91 -4.19 3.25
C ILE A 389 -1.44 -4.81 1.93
N PHE A 390 -0.60 -4.12 1.16
CA PHE A 390 -0.09 -4.62 -0.12
C PHE A 390 0.63 -5.96 0.02
N LEU A 391 1.57 -6.09 0.96
CA LEU A 391 2.34 -7.32 1.18
C LEU A 391 1.45 -8.50 1.57
N ILE A 392 0.55 -8.30 2.55
CA ILE A 392 -0.36 -9.36 3.00
C ILE A 392 -1.26 -9.81 1.84
N LEU A 393 -1.73 -8.90 0.99
CA LEU A 393 -2.53 -9.26 -0.18
C LEU A 393 -1.74 -10.10 -1.17
N VAL A 394 -0.55 -9.65 -1.59
CA VAL A 394 0.27 -10.38 -2.58
C VAL A 394 0.56 -11.80 -2.09
N PHE A 395 0.95 -11.96 -0.82
CA PHE A 395 1.21 -13.28 -0.25
C PHE A 395 -0.04 -14.15 -0.05
N SER A 396 -1.25 -13.58 -0.05
CA SER A 396 -2.50 -14.29 0.22
C SER A 396 -3.32 -14.63 -1.04
N ILE A 397 -3.23 -13.84 -2.12
CA ILE A 397 -4.11 -13.97 -3.30
C ILE A 397 -3.99 -15.36 -3.94
N ARG A 398 -2.77 -15.84 -4.19
CA ARG A 398 -2.54 -17.13 -4.88
C ARG A 398 -3.18 -18.30 -4.13
N ARG A 399 -3.12 -18.30 -2.79
CA ARG A 399 -3.79 -19.31 -1.97
C ARG A 399 -5.31 -19.29 -2.14
N GLN A 400 -5.92 -18.10 -2.20
CA GLN A 400 -7.36 -17.95 -2.48
C GLN A 400 -7.72 -18.46 -3.88
N VAL A 401 -6.86 -18.23 -4.88
CA VAL A 401 -7.05 -18.71 -6.25
C VAL A 401 -7.02 -20.24 -6.30
N TYR A 402 -6.05 -20.87 -5.64
CA TYR A 402 -5.93 -22.33 -5.59
C TYR A 402 -7.10 -23.03 -4.90
N GLN A 403 -7.75 -22.38 -3.93
CA GLN A 403 -8.97 -22.91 -3.32
C GLN A 403 -10.11 -23.08 -4.34
N HIS A 404 -10.16 -22.22 -5.37
CA HIS A 404 -11.14 -22.29 -6.44
C HIS A 404 -10.67 -23.16 -7.62
N TYR A 405 -9.36 -23.33 -7.80
CA TYR A 405 -8.76 -24.17 -8.85
C TYR A 405 -7.66 -25.10 -8.31
N PRO A 406 -8.02 -26.24 -7.67
CA PRO A 406 -7.04 -27.17 -7.11
C PRO A 406 -6.09 -27.79 -8.16
N GLY A 407 -6.53 -27.86 -9.44
CA GLY A 407 -5.72 -28.36 -10.55
C GLY A 407 -4.53 -27.45 -10.90
N LEU A 408 -4.66 -26.13 -10.72
CA LEU A 408 -3.56 -25.17 -10.89
C LEU A 408 -2.47 -25.39 -9.83
N GLN A 409 -2.84 -25.70 -8.59
CA GLN A 409 -1.88 -26.00 -7.54
C GLN A 409 -1.02 -27.24 -7.88
N LYS A 410 -1.65 -28.28 -8.43
CA LYS A 410 -0.94 -29.49 -8.88
C LYS A 410 -0.04 -29.21 -10.08
N ALA A 411 -0.49 -28.39 -11.03
CA ALA A 411 0.30 -28.00 -12.20
C ALA A 411 1.53 -27.17 -11.80
N ASP A 412 1.36 -26.15 -10.95
CA ASP A 412 2.46 -25.30 -10.49
C ASP A 412 3.46 -26.10 -9.65
N ALA A 413 3.00 -27.02 -8.79
CA ALA A 413 3.89 -27.94 -8.07
C ALA A 413 4.64 -28.89 -9.01
N ALA A 414 3.99 -29.38 -10.06
CA ALA A 414 4.62 -30.23 -11.07
C ALA A 414 5.63 -29.45 -11.93
N TYR A 415 5.39 -28.18 -12.26
CA TYR A 415 6.34 -27.33 -12.98
C TYR A 415 7.57 -26.95 -12.13
N LEU A 416 7.39 -26.71 -10.83
CA LEU A 416 8.48 -26.33 -9.92
C LEU A 416 9.33 -27.53 -9.49
N HIS A 417 8.75 -28.73 -9.37
CA HIS A 417 9.46 -29.93 -8.93
C HIS A 417 9.76 -30.94 -10.06
N GLY A 418 9.11 -30.80 -11.21
CA GLY A 418 9.30 -31.65 -12.38
C GLY A 418 9.69 -30.82 -13.58
N GLY A 419 10.96 -30.91 -13.99
CA GLY A 419 11.35 -30.54 -15.34
C GLY A 419 10.44 -31.28 -16.32
N VAL A 420 9.58 -30.56 -17.01
CA VAL A 420 8.55 -31.14 -17.86
C VAL A 420 9.24 -31.92 -19.00
N ARG A 421 9.20 -33.26 -18.94
CA ARG A 421 9.20 -34.07 -20.17
C ARG A 421 7.87 -33.81 -20.85
N VAL A 422 7.89 -32.95 -21.86
CA VAL A 422 6.75 -32.72 -22.75
C VAL A 422 6.45 -34.03 -23.48
N HIS A 423 5.46 -34.78 -23.03
CA HIS A 423 4.85 -35.82 -23.87
C HIS A 423 3.79 -35.17 -24.74
N ARG A 424 4.14 -34.92 -26.01
CA ARG A 424 3.17 -34.65 -27.08
C ARG A 424 2.33 -35.92 -27.29
N GLY A 425 1.23 -36.06 -26.57
CA GLY A 425 0.21 -37.09 -26.77
C GLY A 425 -0.99 -36.52 -27.50
N ARG A 426 -1.33 -37.09 -28.66
CA ARG A 426 -2.36 -36.67 -29.62
C ARG A 426 -3.74 -36.47 -29.00
N LEU A 427 -4.46 -35.45 -29.48
CA LEU A 427 -5.92 -35.30 -29.34
C LEU A 427 -6.61 -36.52 -29.99
N PRO A 428 -7.62 -37.15 -29.36
CA PRO A 428 -8.48 -38.11 -30.03
C PRO A 428 -9.39 -37.37 -31.01
N ALA A 429 -9.46 -37.90 -32.23
CA ALA A 429 -10.33 -37.43 -33.29
C ALA A 429 -11.81 -37.63 -32.91
N SER A 430 -12.62 -36.69 -33.37
CA SER A 430 -14.08 -36.74 -33.42
C SER A 430 -14.59 -38.02 -34.08
N THR A 431 -15.56 -38.67 -33.43
CA THR A 431 -16.67 -39.39 -34.07
C THR A 431 -17.93 -39.13 -33.26
#